data_AF-A0A1B6HZC7-F1
#
_entry.id   AF-A0A1B6HZC7-F1
#
_cell.length_a   1.000
_cell.length_b   1.000
_cell.length_c   1.000
_cell.angle_alpha   90.00
_cell.angle_beta   90.00
_cell.angle_gamma   90.00
#
_symmetry.space_group_name_H-M   'P 1'
#
loop_
_entity.id
_entity.type
_entity.pdbx_description
1 polymer ?
#
loop_
_entity_poly.entity_id
_entity_poly.type
_entity_poly.pdbx_seq_one_letter_code
_entity_poly.pdbx_strand_id
1 'polypeptide(L)'
;IAWNADNSGLERRASQSSLQLQLAPSLEHQTAAMLSILERYKWHRFSIVTSQIAGHDDFIQAIRERISDMQDRFKFTILNTVLVTKPSDLLELVNSESRVMLLYSTREEATHILSAARDYKITGENYVWVVTQSVIENLQTPYQFPVGMLGVHFDTSSDRLVNEITTAIKVYAYGVDDYVNDPRNANHSLNTQLSCEGVGDAR
;
A
#
# COMPACT_ATOMS: atom_id res chain seq x y z
N ILE A 1 11.39 12.06 -9.06
CA ILE A 1 10.43 12.08 -7.93
C ILE A 1 9.10 11.63 -8.48
N ALA A 2 8.48 10.63 -7.87
CA ALA A 2 7.22 10.05 -8.28
C ALA A 2 6.15 10.21 -7.19
N TRP A 3 4.89 10.17 -7.62
CA TRP A 3 3.72 10.11 -6.75
C TRP A 3 2.77 9.06 -7.34
N ASN A 4 2.73 7.89 -6.71
CA ASN A 4 1.90 6.75 -7.08
C ASN A 4 1.31 6.18 -5.78
N ALA A 5 0.12 6.67 -5.43
CA ALA A 5 -0.54 6.34 -4.18
C ALA A 5 -1.30 5.01 -4.22
N ASP A 6 -1.61 4.50 -5.41
CA ASP A 6 -2.53 3.38 -5.59
C ASP A 6 -1.81 2.03 -5.65
N ASN A 7 -0.50 2.00 -5.96
CA ASN A 7 0.27 0.77 -6.01
C ASN A 7 1.73 0.91 -5.54
N SER A 8 1.91 1.24 -4.26
CA SER A 8 3.24 1.33 -3.62
C SER A 8 4.01 0.01 -3.60
N GLY A 9 3.34 -1.13 -3.79
CA GLY A 9 3.94 -2.47 -3.83
C GLY A 9 4.71 -2.78 -5.12
N LEU A 10 4.37 -2.13 -6.23
CA LEU A 10 5.06 -2.32 -7.52
C LEU A 10 6.50 -1.77 -7.50
N GLU A 11 6.74 -0.71 -6.73
CA GLU A 11 7.94 0.13 -6.90
C GLU A 11 9.20 -0.45 -6.25
N ARG A 12 9.08 -1.29 -5.20
CA ARG A 12 10.24 -2.01 -4.64
C ARG A 12 10.94 -2.86 -5.70
N ARG A 13 10.19 -3.47 -6.64
CA ARG A 13 10.77 -4.30 -7.71
C ARG A 13 11.33 -3.47 -8.87
N ALA A 14 10.79 -2.27 -9.11
CA ALA A 14 11.31 -1.33 -10.11
C ALA A 14 12.56 -0.55 -9.64
N SER A 15 12.91 -0.63 -8.35
CA SER A 15 14.04 0.07 -7.72
C SER A 15 15.45 -0.40 -8.12
N GLN A 16 15.61 -1.12 -9.24
CA GLN A 16 16.94 -1.34 -9.82
C GLN A 16 17.57 -0.04 -10.37
N SER A 17 16.81 1.06 -10.44
CA SER A 17 17.37 2.42 -10.56
C SER A 17 17.34 3.12 -9.19
N SER A 18 18.52 3.44 -8.65
CA SER A 18 18.71 3.97 -7.30
C SER A 18 18.31 5.45 -7.11
N LEU A 19 17.66 6.07 -8.10
CA LEU A 19 17.41 7.52 -8.16
C LEU A 19 15.92 7.91 -8.20
N GLN A 20 15.02 6.99 -7.85
CA GLN A 20 13.59 7.29 -7.74
C GLN A 20 13.21 7.56 -6.28
N LEU A 21 12.71 8.77 -6.01
CA LEU A 21 12.13 9.15 -4.71
C LEU A 21 10.60 9.15 -4.82
N GLN A 22 9.91 8.47 -3.90
CA GLN A 22 8.46 8.38 -3.84
C GLN A 22 7.91 9.27 -2.73
N LEU A 23 6.96 10.15 -3.06
CA LEU A 23 6.28 11.01 -2.07
C LEU A 23 4.99 10.41 -1.53
N ALA A 24 4.40 9.44 -2.25
CA ALA A 24 3.20 8.78 -1.80
C ALA A 24 3.48 7.83 -0.60
N PRO A 25 2.50 7.60 0.28
CA PRO A 25 2.65 6.68 1.41
C PRO A 25 3.06 5.28 0.96
N SER A 26 4.10 4.74 1.59
CA SER A 26 4.55 3.37 1.37
C SER A 26 3.56 2.33 1.91
N LEU A 27 3.79 1.08 1.53
CA LEU A 27 3.08 -0.07 2.06
C LEU A 27 3.23 -0.21 3.59
N GLU A 28 4.40 0.16 4.12
CA GLU A 28 4.65 0.17 5.57
C GLU A 28 3.78 1.19 6.31
N HIS A 29 3.56 2.38 5.71
CA HIS A 29 2.63 3.34 6.28
C HIS A 29 1.19 2.83 6.28
N GLN A 30 0.78 2.09 5.23
CA GLN A 30 -0.53 1.44 5.16
C GLN A 30 -0.70 0.37 6.24
N THR A 31 0.26 -0.55 6.36
CA THR A 31 0.20 -1.62 7.37
C THR A 31 0.21 -1.06 8.78
N ALA A 32 1.01 -0.02 9.04
CA ALA A 32 1.00 0.68 10.33
C ALA A 32 -0.36 1.30 10.64
N ALA A 33 -1.01 1.93 9.66
CA ALA A 33 -2.35 2.49 9.83
C ALA A 33 -3.39 1.39 10.11
N MET A 34 -3.39 0.30 9.35
CA MET A 34 -4.28 -0.85 9.58
C MET A 34 -4.08 -1.43 11.00
N LEU A 35 -2.84 -1.69 11.41
CA LEU A 35 -2.55 -2.23 12.74
C LEU A 35 -2.91 -1.25 13.87
N SER A 36 -2.81 0.05 13.66
CA SER A 36 -3.24 1.06 14.64
C SER A 36 -4.76 1.02 14.90
N ILE A 37 -5.56 0.72 13.86
CA ILE A 37 -7.01 0.51 14.00
C ILE A 37 -7.26 -0.73 14.87
N LEU A 38 -6.58 -1.84 14.59
CA LEU A 38 -6.70 -3.07 15.37
C LEU A 38 -6.29 -2.86 16.83
N GLU A 39 -5.19 -2.15 17.07
CA GLU A 39 -4.73 -1.81 18.43
C GLU A 39 -5.75 -0.96 19.19
N ARG A 40 -6.36 0.03 18.52
CA ARG A 40 -7.36 0.92 19.11
C ARG A 40 -8.60 0.17 19.57
N TYR A 41 -9.06 -0.81 18.78
CA TYR A 41 -10.22 -1.65 19.10
C TYR A 41 -9.87 -2.93 19.86
N LYS A 42 -8.60 -3.11 20.24
CA LYS A 42 -8.10 -4.30 20.97
C LYS A 42 -8.34 -5.62 20.22
N TRP A 43 -8.25 -5.59 18.89
CA TRP A 43 -8.31 -6.79 18.06
C TRP A 43 -6.94 -7.45 18.00
N HIS A 44 -6.74 -8.45 18.86
CA HIS A 44 -5.47 -9.20 18.96
C HIS A 44 -5.29 -10.26 17.87
N ARG A 45 -6.39 -10.80 17.33
CA ARG A 45 -6.39 -11.92 16.37
C ARG A 45 -7.01 -11.48 15.06
N PHE A 46 -6.31 -11.72 13.97
CA PHE A 46 -6.79 -11.38 12.62
C PHE A 46 -6.19 -12.31 11.58
N SER A 47 -6.76 -12.31 10.38
CA SER A 47 -6.22 -13.00 9.21
C SER A 47 -5.82 -12.01 8.13
N ILE A 48 -4.82 -12.39 7.34
CA ILE A 48 -4.36 -11.64 6.19
C ILE A 48 -4.94 -12.31 4.94
N VAL A 49 -5.53 -11.51 4.07
CA VAL A 49 -6.10 -11.93 2.79
C VAL A 49 -5.46 -11.09 1.71
N THR A 50 -4.86 -11.72 0.71
CA THR A 50 -4.27 -11.02 -0.43
C THR A 50 -4.77 -11.62 -1.73
N SER A 51 -4.82 -10.82 -2.79
CA SER A 51 -4.94 -11.32 -4.16
C SER A 51 -3.56 -11.52 -4.79
N GLN A 52 -3.52 -11.78 -6.11
CA GLN A 52 -2.27 -11.82 -6.88
C GLN A 52 -1.76 -10.42 -7.27
N ILE A 53 -2.28 -9.35 -6.65
CA ILE A 53 -1.77 -8.00 -6.83
C ILE A 53 -0.25 -7.96 -6.54
N ALA A 54 0.47 -7.16 -7.31
CA ALA A 54 1.89 -6.97 -7.08
C ALA A 54 2.17 -6.32 -5.71
N GLY A 55 3.23 -6.79 -5.05
CA GLY A 55 3.57 -6.39 -3.68
C GLY A 55 2.77 -7.09 -2.58
N HIS A 56 2.00 -8.15 -2.89
CA HIS A 56 1.29 -8.92 -1.85
C HIS A 56 2.25 -9.59 -0.85
N ASP A 57 3.38 -10.13 -1.30
CA ASP A 57 4.42 -10.68 -0.42
C ASP A 57 5.03 -9.60 0.47
N ASP A 58 5.32 -8.43 -0.13
CA ASP A 58 5.82 -7.25 0.57
C ASP A 58 4.85 -6.77 1.66
N PHE A 59 3.54 -6.88 1.41
CA PHE A 59 2.49 -6.52 2.37
C PHE A 59 2.48 -7.46 3.57
N ILE A 60 2.52 -8.77 3.32
CA ILE A 60 2.57 -9.79 4.37
C ILE A 60 3.84 -9.60 5.22
N GLN A 61 4.97 -9.34 4.57
CA GLN A 61 6.24 -9.10 5.24
C GLN A 61 6.20 -7.82 6.10
N ALA A 62 5.70 -6.71 5.55
CA ALA A 62 5.57 -5.44 6.29
C ALA A 62 4.65 -5.56 7.51
N ILE A 63 3.58 -6.38 7.44
CA ILE A 63 2.76 -6.68 8.62
C ILE A 63 3.57 -7.45 9.67
N ARG A 64 4.31 -8.49 9.27
CA ARG A 64 5.09 -9.33 10.21
C ARG A 64 6.17 -8.53 10.91
N GLU A 65 6.92 -7.71 10.18
CA GLU A 65 7.93 -6.80 10.73
C GLU A 65 7.29 -5.85 11.75
N ARG A 66 6.16 -5.23 11.38
CA ARG A 66 5.48 -4.30 12.28
C ARG A 66 4.93 -4.98 13.54
N ILE A 67 4.45 -6.22 13.44
CA ILE A 67 4.04 -7.00 14.62
C ILE A 67 5.24 -7.27 15.53
N SER A 68 6.39 -7.63 14.96
CA SER A 68 7.64 -7.84 15.70
C SER A 68 8.02 -6.58 16.48
N ASP A 69 7.99 -5.41 15.85
CA ASP A 69 8.30 -4.13 16.49
C ASP A 69 7.31 -3.75 17.61
N MET A 70 6.07 -4.21 17.51
CA MET A 70 5.01 -3.89 18.47
C MET A 70 4.84 -4.92 19.59
N GLN A 71 5.56 -6.05 19.53
CA GLN A 71 5.32 -7.23 20.35
C GLN A 71 5.42 -6.96 21.87
N ASP A 72 6.24 -5.99 22.27
CA ASP A 72 6.42 -5.58 23.67
C ASP A 72 5.23 -4.77 24.22
N ARG A 73 4.49 -4.07 23.35
CA ARG A 73 3.36 -3.21 23.75
C ARG A 73 2.01 -3.87 23.50
N PHE A 74 1.86 -4.55 22.37
CA PHE A 74 0.61 -5.15 21.94
C PHE A 74 0.88 -6.43 21.14
N LYS A 75 0.37 -7.56 21.65
CA LYS A 75 0.55 -8.86 20.99
C LYS A 75 -0.55 -9.09 19.97
N PHE A 76 -0.14 -9.15 18.71
CA PHE A 76 -0.96 -9.61 17.61
C PHE A 76 -0.75 -11.10 17.35
N THR A 77 -1.76 -11.77 16.80
CA THR A 77 -1.72 -13.16 16.37
C THR A 77 -2.37 -13.26 15.00
N ILE A 78 -1.58 -13.68 14.01
CA ILE A 78 -2.07 -13.97 12.67
C ILE A 78 -2.66 -15.38 12.71
N LEU A 79 -3.96 -15.51 12.43
CA LEU A 79 -4.65 -16.81 12.40
C LEU A 79 -4.39 -17.54 11.09
N ASN A 80 -4.65 -16.87 9.97
CA ASN A 80 -4.39 -17.39 8.62
C ASN A 80 -3.77 -16.30 7.73
N THR A 81 -3.05 -16.74 6.70
CA THR A 81 -2.60 -15.90 5.59
C THR A 81 -3.04 -16.58 4.30
N VAL A 82 -4.03 -16.00 3.62
CA VAL A 82 -4.70 -16.62 2.47
C VAL A 82 -4.42 -15.78 1.22
N LEU A 83 -3.80 -16.42 0.22
CA LEU A 83 -3.70 -15.87 -1.14
C LEU A 83 -4.91 -16.35 -1.94
N VAL A 84 -5.82 -15.44 -2.27
CA VAL A 84 -7.07 -15.79 -2.97
C VAL A 84 -6.81 -15.84 -4.47
N THR A 85 -6.83 -17.05 -5.02
CA THR A 85 -6.80 -17.32 -6.46
C THR A 85 -8.13 -17.88 -6.94
N LYS A 86 -8.86 -18.55 -6.04
CA LYS A 86 -10.17 -19.15 -6.27
C LYS A 86 -11.07 -18.87 -5.06
N PRO A 87 -12.40 -18.84 -5.25
CA PRO A 87 -13.35 -18.67 -4.14
C PRO A 87 -13.17 -19.69 -3.01
N SER A 88 -12.76 -20.93 -3.34
CA SER A 88 -12.51 -22.01 -2.38
C SER A 88 -11.43 -21.69 -1.36
N ASP A 89 -10.48 -20.81 -1.68
CA ASP A 89 -9.37 -20.45 -0.79
C ASP A 89 -9.89 -19.73 0.46
N LEU A 90 -11.06 -19.07 0.36
CA LEU A 90 -11.75 -18.44 1.50
C LEU A 90 -12.29 -19.45 2.51
N LEU A 91 -12.41 -20.74 2.18
CA LEU A 91 -12.84 -21.76 3.12
C LEU A 91 -11.87 -21.90 4.30
N GLU A 92 -10.59 -21.59 4.11
CA GLU A 92 -9.62 -21.53 5.20
C GLU A 92 -10.00 -20.49 6.25
N LEU A 93 -10.54 -19.35 5.81
CA LEU A 93 -11.03 -18.29 6.70
C LEU A 93 -12.30 -18.72 7.41
N VAL A 94 -13.22 -19.40 6.71
CA VAL A 94 -14.48 -19.90 7.28
C VAL A 94 -14.21 -20.92 8.39
N ASN A 95 -13.21 -21.78 8.19
CA ASN A 95 -12.81 -22.80 9.18
C ASN A 95 -11.95 -22.23 10.31
N SER A 96 -11.49 -20.98 10.18
CA SER A 96 -10.70 -20.29 11.21
C SER A 96 -11.60 -19.53 12.19
N GLU A 97 -11.08 -19.22 13.38
CA GLU A 97 -11.75 -18.32 14.34
C GLU A 97 -11.61 -16.83 13.96
N SER A 98 -11.22 -16.51 12.72
CA SER A 98 -10.92 -15.14 12.32
C SER A 98 -12.18 -14.30 12.16
N ARG A 99 -12.25 -13.21 12.92
CA ARG A 99 -13.32 -12.20 12.84
C ARG A 99 -12.87 -10.90 12.17
N VAL A 100 -11.57 -10.69 12.02
CA VAL A 100 -10.98 -9.50 11.42
C VAL A 100 -10.09 -9.93 10.26
N MET A 101 -10.35 -9.38 9.08
CA MET A 101 -9.61 -9.69 7.85
C MET A 101 -8.95 -8.43 7.33
N LEU A 102 -7.63 -8.47 7.14
CA LEU A 102 -6.90 -7.43 6.43
C LEU A 102 -6.81 -7.84 4.96
N LEU A 103 -7.38 -7.05 4.05
CA LEU A 103 -7.42 -7.32 2.62
C LEU A 103 -6.49 -6.37 1.84
N TYR A 104 -5.57 -6.95 1.09
CA TYR A 104 -4.75 -6.25 0.10
C TYR A 104 -4.99 -6.84 -1.29
N SER A 105 -5.67 -6.08 -2.15
CA SER A 105 -6.00 -6.47 -3.53
C SER A 105 -6.26 -5.25 -4.39
N THR A 106 -6.49 -5.44 -5.70
CA THR A 106 -7.12 -4.40 -6.52
C THR A 106 -8.61 -4.29 -6.19
N ARG A 107 -9.26 -3.24 -6.68
CA ARG A 107 -10.70 -3.04 -6.56
C ARG A 107 -11.52 -4.13 -7.26
N GLU A 108 -11.11 -4.54 -8.45
CA GLU A 108 -11.78 -5.59 -9.23
C GLU A 108 -11.70 -6.92 -8.47
N GLU A 109 -10.50 -7.28 -8.01
CA GLU A 109 -10.27 -8.50 -7.24
C GLU A 109 -11.05 -8.47 -5.92
N ALA A 110 -11.04 -7.34 -5.20
CA ALA A 110 -11.81 -7.17 -3.97
C ALA A 110 -13.31 -7.41 -4.20
N THR A 111 -13.85 -6.97 -5.33
CA THR A 111 -15.26 -7.17 -5.68
C THR A 111 -15.58 -8.66 -5.79
N HIS A 112 -14.70 -9.44 -6.43
CA HIS A 112 -14.85 -10.90 -6.54
C HIS A 112 -14.66 -11.60 -5.19
N ILE A 113 -13.62 -11.21 -4.43
CA ILE A 113 -13.31 -11.78 -3.11
C ILE A 113 -14.46 -11.54 -2.14
N LEU A 114 -14.95 -10.29 -2.04
CA LEU A 114 -16.03 -9.93 -1.11
C LEU A 114 -17.38 -10.51 -1.54
N SER A 115 -17.62 -10.68 -2.85
CA SER A 115 -18.80 -11.41 -3.32
C SER A 115 -18.76 -12.87 -2.88
N ALA A 116 -17.63 -13.57 -3.05
CA ALA A 116 -17.49 -14.95 -2.58
C ALA A 116 -17.55 -15.04 -1.04
N ALA A 117 -16.95 -14.08 -0.33
CA ALA A 117 -16.99 -13.98 1.11
C ALA A 117 -18.43 -13.83 1.64
N ARG A 118 -19.30 -13.13 0.89
CA ARG A 118 -20.73 -13.03 1.19
C ARG A 118 -21.44 -14.38 1.06
N ASP A 119 -21.13 -15.15 0.03
CA ASP A 119 -21.72 -16.47 -0.19
C ASP A 119 -21.30 -17.45 0.93
N TYR A 120 -20.07 -17.31 1.44
CA TYR A 120 -19.56 -18.03 2.62
C TYR A 120 -19.95 -17.43 3.97
N LYS A 121 -20.78 -16.38 3.99
CA LYS A 121 -21.28 -15.70 5.20
C LYS A 121 -20.19 -15.15 6.14
N ILE A 122 -19.03 -14.80 5.59
CA ILE A 122 -17.92 -14.17 6.32
C ILE A 122 -17.89 -12.64 6.14
N THR A 123 -19.00 -12.04 5.73
CA THR A 123 -19.20 -10.58 5.58
C THR A 123 -20.35 -10.02 6.42
N GLY A 124 -20.94 -10.84 7.29
CA GLY A 124 -22.02 -10.41 8.19
C GLY A 124 -21.51 -9.55 9.35
N GLU A 125 -22.43 -9.18 10.25
CA GLU A 125 -22.20 -8.30 11.41
C GLU A 125 -21.08 -8.74 12.38
N ASN A 126 -20.72 -10.03 12.37
CA ASN A 126 -19.67 -10.59 13.22
C ASN A 126 -18.27 -10.54 12.60
N TYR A 127 -18.13 -9.97 11.40
CA TYR A 127 -16.87 -9.92 10.66
C TYR A 127 -16.53 -8.48 10.28
N VAL A 128 -15.26 -8.13 10.40
CA VAL A 128 -14.73 -6.81 10.01
C VAL A 128 -13.70 -7.00 8.93
N TRP A 129 -13.92 -6.33 7.80
CA TRP A 129 -12.98 -6.27 6.69
C TRP A 129 -12.28 -4.92 6.71
N VAL A 130 -10.96 -4.93 6.82
CA VAL A 130 -10.10 -3.74 6.73
C VAL A 130 -9.34 -3.80 5.41
N VAL A 131 -9.58 -2.84 4.52
CA VAL A 131 -9.02 -2.82 3.16
C VAL A 131 -8.00 -1.69 2.98
N THR A 132 -7.06 -1.90 2.07
CA THR A 132 -6.07 -0.87 1.66
C THR A 132 -6.63 0.12 0.64
N GLN A 133 -5.87 1.19 0.37
CA GLN A 133 -6.28 2.25 -0.57
C GLN A 133 -6.53 1.70 -1.98
N SER A 134 -5.77 0.70 -2.42
CA SER A 134 -5.94 0.04 -3.73
C SER A 134 -7.33 -0.55 -3.98
N VAL A 135 -8.11 -0.79 -2.92
CA VAL A 135 -9.51 -1.24 -3.01
C VAL A 135 -10.48 -0.05 -3.10
N ILE A 136 -10.10 1.10 -2.54
CA ILE A 136 -10.89 2.32 -2.41
C ILE A 136 -10.39 3.37 -3.41
N GLU A 137 -10.34 3.00 -4.69
CA GLU A 137 -9.90 3.95 -5.72
C GLU A 137 -10.89 5.11 -5.94
N ASN A 138 -12.18 4.91 -5.66
CA ASN A 138 -13.24 5.91 -5.86
C ASN A 138 -14.40 5.71 -4.86
N LEU A 139 -15.00 6.81 -4.41
CA LEU A 139 -16.11 6.86 -3.43
C LEU A 139 -17.40 6.15 -3.88
N GLN A 140 -17.50 5.73 -5.15
CA GLN A 140 -18.61 4.88 -5.57
C GLN A 140 -18.36 3.45 -5.07
N THR A 141 -18.99 3.07 -3.96
CA THR A 141 -18.84 1.73 -3.40
C THR A 141 -19.70 0.71 -4.18
N PRO A 142 -19.11 -0.38 -4.71
CA PRO A 142 -19.89 -1.47 -5.29
C PRO A 142 -20.86 -2.05 -4.26
N TYR A 143 -22.04 -2.49 -4.69
CA TYR A 143 -23.04 -3.14 -3.81
C TYR A 143 -22.54 -4.44 -3.15
N GLN A 144 -21.43 -4.99 -3.65
CA GLN A 144 -20.79 -6.19 -3.10
C GLN A 144 -19.99 -5.90 -1.84
N PHE A 145 -19.69 -4.63 -1.53
CA PHE A 145 -18.91 -4.27 -0.35
C PHE A 145 -19.79 -4.34 0.90
N PRO A 146 -19.35 -5.04 1.96
CA PRO A 146 -20.16 -5.23 3.14
C PRO A 146 -20.29 -3.95 3.96
N VAL A 147 -21.46 -3.79 4.58
CA VAL A 147 -21.69 -2.73 5.57
C VAL A 147 -20.75 -2.96 6.75
N GLY A 148 -20.05 -1.92 7.19
CA GLY A 148 -19.07 -2.00 8.28
C GLY A 148 -17.63 -2.29 7.83
N MET A 149 -17.38 -2.40 6.53
CA MET A 149 -16.02 -2.43 5.99
C MET A 149 -15.26 -1.14 6.35
N LEU A 150 -14.03 -1.29 6.82
CA LEU A 150 -13.13 -0.18 7.13
C LEU A 150 -12.08 -0.05 6.04
N GLY A 151 -11.81 1.18 5.66
CA GLY A 151 -10.90 1.49 4.58
C GLY A 151 -9.79 2.43 5.00
N VAL A 152 -8.53 2.06 4.73
CA VAL A 152 -7.40 2.98 4.86
C VAL A 152 -7.24 3.70 3.52
N HIS A 153 -7.50 5.00 3.53
CA HIS A 153 -7.38 5.87 2.36
C HIS A 153 -6.52 7.08 2.74
N PHE A 154 -5.59 7.44 1.86
CA PHE A 154 -4.86 8.70 1.95
C PHE A 154 -5.49 9.71 1.01
N ASP A 155 -5.49 10.96 1.42
CA ASP A 155 -6.04 12.06 0.62
C ASP A 155 -5.23 12.21 -0.68
N THR A 156 -5.80 11.70 -1.78
CA THR A 156 -5.27 11.80 -3.14
C THR A 156 -5.95 12.90 -3.94
N SER A 157 -6.62 13.85 -3.28
CA SER A 157 -7.30 14.96 -3.94
C SER A 157 -6.34 15.81 -4.79
N SER A 158 -6.89 16.50 -5.78
CA SER A 158 -6.11 17.39 -6.67
C SER A 158 -5.34 18.46 -5.89
N ASP A 159 -5.92 18.98 -4.80
CA ASP A 159 -5.24 19.95 -3.93
C ASP A 159 -4.02 19.35 -3.24
N ARG A 160 -4.11 18.10 -2.78
CA ARG A 160 -2.96 17.36 -2.25
C ARG A 160 -1.91 17.13 -3.32
N LEU A 161 -2.32 16.73 -4.52
CA LEU A 161 -1.39 16.53 -5.63
C LEU A 161 -0.60 17.81 -5.94
N VAL A 162 -1.26 18.97 -6.00
CA VAL A 162 -0.58 20.26 -6.25
C VAL A 162 0.39 20.61 -5.12
N ASN A 163 0.01 20.33 -3.87
CA ASN A 163 0.92 20.49 -2.73
C ASN A 163 2.13 19.55 -2.82
N GLU A 164 1.93 18.30 -3.20
CA GLU A 164 3.02 17.32 -3.37
C GLU A 164 3.96 17.69 -4.52
N ILE A 165 3.46 18.24 -5.63
CA ILE A 165 4.31 18.79 -6.71
C ILE A 165 5.19 19.92 -6.17
N THR A 166 4.62 20.81 -5.36
CA THR A 166 5.37 21.92 -4.76
C THR A 166 6.47 21.39 -3.82
N THR A 167 6.15 20.36 -3.04
CA THR A 167 7.13 19.67 -2.17
C THR A 167 8.22 19.00 -3.00
N ALA A 168 7.87 18.31 -4.08
CA ALA A 168 8.82 17.66 -4.99
C ALA A 168 9.83 18.66 -5.57
N ILE A 169 9.34 19.81 -6.06
CA ILE A 169 10.19 20.87 -6.61
C ILE A 169 11.13 21.42 -5.53
N LYS A 170 10.63 21.63 -4.31
CA LYS A 170 11.47 22.09 -3.18
C LYS A 170 12.56 21.07 -2.84
N VAL A 171 12.21 19.78 -2.72
CA VAL A 171 13.17 18.71 -2.42
C VAL A 171 14.24 18.64 -3.50
N TYR A 172 13.84 18.71 -4.77
CA TYR A 172 14.78 18.73 -5.88
C TYR A 172 15.69 19.98 -5.84
N ALA A 173 15.11 21.17 -5.63
CA ALA A 173 15.86 22.43 -5.56
C ALA A 173 16.87 22.42 -4.41
N TYR A 174 16.48 21.98 -3.22
CA TYR A 174 17.41 21.82 -2.09
C TYR A 174 18.48 20.77 -2.36
N GLY A 175 18.14 19.66 -3.02
CA GLY A 175 19.12 18.64 -3.42
C GLY A 175 20.15 19.19 -4.40
N VAL A 176 19.73 20.03 -5.36
CA VAL A 176 20.65 20.68 -6.31
C VAL A 176 21.49 21.75 -5.61
N ASP A 177 20.89 22.57 -4.75
CA ASP A 177 21.61 23.60 -3.99
C ASP A 177 22.69 22.99 -3.10
N ASP A 178 22.36 21.93 -2.35
CA ASP A 178 23.31 21.18 -1.52
C ASP A 178 24.41 20.53 -2.38
N TYR A 179 24.05 19.97 -3.54
CA TYR A 179 25.02 19.38 -4.47
C TYR A 179 26.03 20.42 -5.00
N VAL A 180 25.56 21.61 -5.39
CA VAL A 180 26.41 22.70 -5.91
C VAL A 180 27.29 23.30 -4.82
N ASN A 181 26.77 23.41 -3.60
CA ASN A 181 27.50 24.00 -2.47
C ASN A 181 28.52 23.02 -1.84
N ASP A 182 28.43 21.72 -2.13
CA ASP A 182 29.40 20.73 -1.65
C ASP A 182 30.74 20.82 -2.42
N PRO A 183 31.86 21.15 -1.75
CA PRO A 183 33.16 21.27 -2.40
C PRO A 183 33.65 19.97 -3.06
N ARG A 184 33.12 18.80 -2.67
CA ARG A 184 33.45 17.51 -3.31
C ARG A 184 32.91 17.42 -4.74
N ASN A 185 31.89 18.21 -5.07
CA ASN A 185 31.21 18.18 -6.36
C ASN A 185 31.68 19.29 -7.32
N ALA A 186 32.67 20.10 -6.94
CA ALA A 186 33.11 21.26 -7.72
C ALA A 186 33.55 20.95 -9.16
N ASN A 187 33.97 19.71 -9.45
CA ASN A 187 34.39 19.25 -10.78
C ASN A 187 33.31 18.45 -11.52
N HIS A 188 32.14 18.25 -10.93
CA HIS A 188 31.04 17.51 -11.53
C HIS A 188 30.03 18.50 -12.15
N SER A 189 29.85 18.39 -13.46
CA SER A 189 28.88 19.22 -14.19
C SER A 189 27.46 18.67 -14.05
N LEU A 190 26.51 19.55 -13.77
CA LEU A 190 25.07 19.26 -13.78
C LEU A 190 24.45 19.28 -15.19
N ASN A 191 25.26 19.47 -16.24
CA ASN A 191 24.76 19.43 -17.61
C ASN A 191 24.30 18.01 -17.97
N THR A 192 23.03 17.86 -18.30
CA THR A 192 22.41 16.59 -18.65
C THR A 192 22.83 16.06 -20.03
N GLN A 193 23.58 16.85 -20.83
CA GLN A 193 23.96 16.55 -22.22
C GLN A 193 22.78 16.15 -23.11
N LEU A 194 21.55 16.49 -22.71
CA LEU A 194 20.34 16.24 -23.48
C LEU A 194 20.27 17.26 -24.62
N SER A 195 20.49 16.81 -25.86
CA SER A 195 20.28 17.60 -27.06
C SER A 195 18.91 17.29 -27.65
N CYS A 196 18.09 18.32 -27.89
CA CYS A 196 16.80 18.19 -28.58
C CYS A 196 16.93 18.04 -30.11
N GLU A 197 18.16 17.98 -30.65
CA GLU A 197 18.42 17.91 -32.10
C GLU A 197 18.83 16.50 -32.58
N GLY A 198 18.68 15.46 -31.76
CA GLY A 198 19.02 14.07 -32.10
C GLY A 198 17.80 13.19 -32.38
N VAL A 199 17.97 12.18 -33.24
CA VAL A 199 16.99 11.12 -33.50
C VAL A 199 16.88 10.22 -32.26
N GLY A 200 16.16 10.66 -31.24
CA GLY A 200 15.48 9.83 -30.23
C GLY A 200 16.27 8.81 -29.40
N ASP A 201 17.58 8.67 -29.52
CA ASP A 201 18.34 7.68 -28.74
C ASP A 201 18.78 8.26 -27.40
N ALA A 202 17.99 7.97 -26.37
CA ALA A 202 18.42 8.07 -24.98
C ALA A 202 19.37 6.89 -24.68
N ARG A 203 20.63 7.20 -24.34
CA ARG A 203 21.58 6.24 -23.77
C ARG A 203 21.39 6.11 -22.27
#